data_AF-A0A1F7D7Y6-F1
#
_entry.id   AF-A0A1F7D7Y6-F1
#
_cell.length_a   1.000
_cell.length_b   1.000
_cell.length_c   1.000
_cell.angle_alpha   90.00
_cell.angle_beta   90.00
_cell.angle_gamma   90.00
#
_symmetry.space_group_name_H-M   'P 1'
#
loop_
_entity.id
_entity.type
_entity.pdbx_description
1 polymer ?
#
loop_
_entity_poly.entity_id
_entity_poly.type
_entity_poly.pdbx_seq_one_letter_code
_entity_poly.pdbx_strand_id
1 'polypeptide(L)'
;MNGTCVNSTTSAFVTEQVKCVFSGATTEQRCDTATASDSPLAFGCSGIGTCVAGVKGPRGTALTWKSSCGGYAYTTLDGNSEYANFSCGVTSSSANTSLHANQSSVSLGAASTFGVLAGSTVTNTGPTTVTGNLGVSPGSAVTGFAPGIVNGGAIHVTDTLASQAKVALTIAYNDLAGRSTNPVSVAGNLGGSTLSPGLYKSTSSLEISSGDLTLDAKGNANAVFVFQVASTLSVSAGRQIVLIGGAKAANIFWQVGTSANLGTNATFKGTILADQSISLQTGAKVDGRLLARIGAVTLQSNTVTVPAN
;
A
#
# COMPACT_ATOMS: atom_id res chain seq x y z
N MET A 1 5.40 53.40 28.36
CA MET A 1 5.64 52.35 27.36
C MET A 1 4.44 51.43 27.38
N ASN A 2 3.71 51.38 26.25
CA ASN A 2 2.49 50.60 26.06
C ASN A 2 2.78 49.10 26.20
N GLY A 3 2.17 48.46 27.19
CA GLY A 3 2.03 47.00 27.22
C GLY A 3 0.79 46.61 26.41
N THR A 4 0.98 46.11 25.20
CA THR A 4 -0.08 45.48 24.42
C THR A 4 -0.41 44.11 25.03
N CYS A 5 -1.60 43.98 25.61
CA CYS A 5 -2.19 42.67 25.88
C CYS A 5 -2.55 42.01 24.54
N VAL A 6 -1.83 40.94 24.18
CA VAL A 6 -2.25 40.04 23.11
C VAL A 6 -3.52 39.33 23.55
N ASN A 7 -4.58 39.54 22.79
CA ASN A 7 -5.86 38.87 22.97
C ASN A 7 -5.66 37.40 22.62
N SER A 8 -5.49 36.55 23.64
CA SER A 8 -5.39 35.11 23.48
C SER A 8 -6.72 34.63 22.88
N THR A 9 -6.69 34.11 21.65
CA THR A 9 -7.86 33.50 21.00
C THR A 9 -8.28 32.29 21.83
N THR A 10 -9.17 32.51 22.79
CA THR A 10 -9.87 31.44 23.50
C THR A 10 -10.57 30.59 22.45
N SER A 11 -10.12 29.34 22.27
CA SER A 11 -10.84 28.36 21.45
C SER A 11 -12.28 28.28 21.97
N ALA A 12 -13.24 28.70 21.15
CA ALA A 12 -14.62 28.74 21.55
C ALA A 12 -15.08 27.32 21.89
N PHE A 13 -15.65 27.13 23.09
CA PHE A 13 -16.28 25.87 23.44
C PHE A 13 -17.58 25.73 22.64
N VAL A 14 -17.77 24.58 22.00
CA VAL A 14 -19.01 24.21 21.32
C VAL A 14 -19.71 23.10 22.07
N THR A 15 -21.02 22.99 21.88
CA THR A 15 -21.85 21.90 22.39
C THR A 15 -22.66 21.37 21.22
N GLU A 16 -22.69 20.05 21.08
CA GLU A 16 -23.39 19.36 20.01
C GLU A 16 -23.87 17.99 20.48
N GLN A 17 -24.53 17.23 19.60
CA GLN A 17 -25.00 15.88 19.89
C GLN A 17 -24.32 14.89 18.97
N VAL A 18 -23.88 13.77 19.54
CA VAL A 18 -23.43 12.61 18.77
C VAL A 18 -24.45 11.50 18.91
N LYS A 19 -25.06 11.09 17.79
CA LYS A 19 -25.96 9.94 17.75
C LYS A 19 -25.15 8.68 17.49
N CYS A 20 -24.97 7.85 18.52
CA CYS A 20 -24.41 6.53 18.36
C CYS A 20 -25.46 5.59 17.74
N VAL A 21 -25.10 4.87 16.68
CA VAL A 21 -25.96 3.92 15.97
C VAL A 21 -25.38 2.53 16.14
N PHE A 22 -26.18 1.59 16.61
CA PHE A 22 -25.85 0.20 16.91
C PHE A 22 -26.59 -0.72 15.94
N SER A 23 -26.20 -0.70 14.67
CA SER A 23 -26.84 -1.44 13.58
C SER A 23 -26.82 -2.93 13.85
N GLY A 24 -27.99 -3.55 14.05
CA GLY A 24 -28.13 -4.99 14.33
C GLY A 24 -28.01 -5.38 15.81
N ALA A 25 -27.93 -4.42 16.73
CA ALA A 25 -27.99 -4.70 18.17
C ALA A 25 -29.36 -5.22 18.59
N THR A 26 -29.38 -6.43 19.17
CA THR A 26 -30.57 -7.02 19.79
C THR A 26 -30.60 -6.85 21.32
N THR A 27 -29.49 -6.41 21.90
CA THR A 27 -29.32 -6.08 23.32
C THR A 27 -28.75 -4.68 23.48
N GLU A 28 -28.89 -4.09 24.67
CA GLU A 28 -28.39 -2.74 24.95
C GLU A 28 -26.88 -2.65 24.71
N GLN A 29 -26.46 -1.60 24.03
CA GLN A 29 -25.06 -1.29 23.76
C GLN A 29 -24.72 0.08 24.33
N ARG A 30 -23.45 0.25 24.69
CA ARG A 30 -22.86 1.47 25.20
C ARG A 30 -21.87 2.03 24.19
N CYS A 31 -21.84 3.35 24.05
CA CYS A 31 -20.93 4.11 23.20
C CYS A 31 -20.27 5.18 24.06
N ASP A 32 -18.95 5.19 24.17
CA ASP A 32 -18.20 6.15 24.99
C ASP A 32 -16.98 6.69 24.26
N THR A 33 -16.54 7.90 24.60
CA THR A 33 -15.25 8.40 24.12
C THR A 33 -14.09 7.58 24.68
N ALA A 34 -13.07 7.37 23.85
CA ALA A 34 -11.88 6.57 24.14
C ALA A 34 -10.86 7.35 24.98
N THR A 35 -11.31 7.98 26.06
CA THR A 35 -10.49 8.74 27.00
C THR A 35 -10.52 8.09 28.38
N ALA A 36 -9.68 8.57 29.30
CA ALA A 36 -9.82 8.22 30.71
C ALA A 36 -11.18 8.71 31.24
N SER A 37 -11.77 8.00 32.21
CA SER A 37 -13.12 8.28 32.73
C SER A 37 -13.23 9.60 33.49
N ASP A 38 -12.12 10.15 33.92
CA ASP A 38 -11.97 11.45 34.60
C ASP A 38 -11.68 12.60 33.62
N SER A 39 -11.58 12.31 32.33
CA SER A 39 -11.34 13.32 31.28
C SER A 39 -12.54 14.27 31.16
N PRO A 40 -12.31 15.58 30.95
CA PRO A 40 -13.37 16.51 30.60
C PRO A 40 -14.00 16.23 29.22
N LEU A 41 -13.41 15.31 28.45
CA LEU A 41 -13.91 14.80 27.17
C LEU A 41 -14.47 13.37 27.29
N ALA A 42 -14.73 12.88 28.52
CA ALA A 42 -15.41 11.62 28.77
C ALA A 42 -16.92 11.80 28.54
N PHE A 43 -17.42 11.32 27.41
CA PHE A 43 -18.84 11.34 27.05
C PHE A 43 -19.30 9.94 26.70
N GLY A 44 -20.59 9.67 26.87
CA GLY A 44 -21.15 8.38 26.49
C GLY A 44 -22.68 8.32 26.58
N CYS A 45 -23.24 7.29 25.95
CA CYS A 45 -24.65 6.93 26.05
C CYS A 45 -24.83 5.43 25.90
N SER A 46 -25.98 4.89 26.31
CA SER A 46 -26.37 3.51 26.05
C SER A 46 -27.78 3.42 25.45
N GLY A 47 -28.04 2.36 24.69
CA GLY A 47 -29.33 2.10 24.06
C GLY A 47 -29.33 0.88 23.13
N ILE A 48 -30.50 0.49 22.65
CA ILE A 48 -30.68 -0.56 21.64
C ILE A 48 -30.90 0.12 20.29
N GLY A 49 -30.12 -0.25 19.28
CA GLY A 49 -30.21 0.32 17.93
C GLY A 49 -29.62 1.72 17.81
N THR A 50 -29.91 2.66 18.71
CA THR A 50 -29.24 3.98 18.78
C THR A 50 -29.25 4.57 20.19
N CYS A 51 -28.32 5.47 20.49
CA CYS A 51 -28.38 6.38 21.64
C CYS A 51 -27.81 7.76 21.26
N VAL A 52 -28.06 8.80 22.06
CA VAL A 52 -27.53 10.16 21.81
C VAL A 52 -26.74 10.62 23.02
N ALA A 53 -25.51 11.06 22.80
CA ALA A 53 -24.65 11.69 23.81
C ALA A 53 -24.55 13.19 23.54
N GLY A 54 -24.75 14.01 24.57
CA GLY A 54 -24.41 15.44 24.51
C GLY A 54 -22.92 15.62 24.76
N VAL A 55 -22.22 16.32 23.87
CA VAL A 55 -20.78 16.54 23.98
C VAL A 55 -20.44 18.02 24.02
N LYS A 56 -19.37 18.38 24.73
CA LYS A 56 -18.92 19.76 24.88
C LYS A 56 -17.40 19.85 24.97
N GLY A 57 -16.81 20.80 24.29
CA GLY A 57 -15.36 20.99 24.33
C GLY A 57 -14.89 22.07 23.37
N PRO A 58 -13.56 22.29 23.29
CA PRO A 58 -13.01 23.26 22.36
C PRO A 58 -13.35 22.90 20.91
N ARG A 59 -13.74 23.90 20.11
CA ARG A 59 -13.99 23.72 18.68
C ARG A 59 -12.75 23.12 17.98
N GLY A 60 -12.96 22.16 17.09
CA GLY A 60 -11.95 21.41 16.35
C GLY A 60 -11.41 20.19 17.09
N THR A 61 -11.87 19.89 18.32
CA THR A 61 -11.42 18.70 19.05
C THR A 61 -11.95 17.44 18.38
N ALA A 62 -11.05 16.55 17.95
CA ALA A 62 -11.41 15.23 17.47
C ALA A 62 -11.72 14.29 18.65
N LEU A 63 -12.86 13.62 18.59
CA LEU A 63 -13.29 12.62 19.57
C LEU A 63 -13.27 11.24 18.91
N THR A 64 -12.62 10.29 19.57
CA THR A 64 -12.67 8.88 19.22
C THR A 64 -13.70 8.20 20.11
N TRP A 65 -14.63 7.43 19.53
CA TRP A 65 -15.67 6.69 20.24
C TRP A 65 -15.43 5.19 20.16
N LYS A 66 -15.83 4.45 21.19
CA LYS A 66 -15.82 2.98 21.29
C LYS A 66 -17.21 2.49 21.65
N SER A 67 -17.62 1.35 21.10
CA SER A 67 -18.87 0.69 21.44
C SER A 67 -18.65 -0.63 22.20
N SER A 68 -19.57 -0.98 23.10
CA SER A 68 -19.60 -2.28 23.80
C SER A 68 -19.83 -3.46 22.85
N CYS A 69 -20.45 -3.23 21.68
CA CYS A 69 -20.56 -4.26 20.64
C CYS A 69 -19.32 -4.34 19.73
N GLY A 70 -18.30 -3.52 20.02
CA GLY A 70 -17.08 -3.39 19.23
C GLY A 70 -17.14 -2.27 18.20
N GLY A 71 -15.95 -1.91 17.69
CA GLY A 71 -15.78 -0.86 16.68
C GLY A 71 -15.41 0.51 17.26
N TYR A 72 -15.02 1.40 16.34
CA TYR A 72 -14.61 2.78 16.62
C TYR A 72 -15.31 3.74 15.66
N ALA A 73 -15.61 4.94 16.14
CA ALA A 73 -16.11 6.04 15.31
C ALA A 73 -15.39 7.34 15.69
N TYR A 74 -15.42 8.34 14.80
CA TYR A 74 -14.71 9.60 15.00
C TYR A 74 -15.65 10.76 14.71
N THR A 75 -15.69 11.75 15.61
CA THR A 75 -16.44 13.00 15.42
C THR A 75 -15.53 14.19 15.72
N THR A 76 -15.92 15.38 15.29
CA THR A 76 -15.16 16.61 15.55
C THR A 76 -16.10 17.64 16.15
N LEU A 77 -15.72 18.20 17.29
CA LEU A 77 -16.49 19.26 17.95
C LEU A 77 -16.50 20.51 17.08
N ASP A 78 -17.55 20.76 16.31
CA ASP A 78 -17.66 21.95 15.46
C ASP A 78 -18.97 22.75 15.67
N GLY A 79 -19.91 22.20 16.44
CA GLY A 79 -21.22 22.74 16.74
C GLY A 79 -22.34 22.11 15.90
N ASN A 80 -22.03 21.17 15.01
CA ASN A 80 -23.00 20.37 14.29
C ASN A 80 -23.15 18.99 14.95
N SER A 81 -24.28 18.31 14.71
CA SER A 81 -24.50 16.98 15.27
C SER A 81 -24.05 15.89 14.29
N GLU A 82 -23.23 14.95 14.75
CA GLU A 82 -22.72 13.83 13.95
C GLU A 82 -23.25 12.47 14.42
N TYR A 83 -22.87 11.43 13.67
CA TYR A 83 -23.21 10.04 13.94
C TYR A 83 -21.95 9.23 14.23
N ALA A 84 -22.02 8.39 15.26
CA ALA A 84 -21.03 7.36 15.56
C ALA A 84 -21.63 5.98 15.25
N ASN A 85 -21.31 5.41 14.08
CA ASN A 85 -21.94 4.18 13.60
C ASN A 85 -21.16 2.92 14.00
N PHE A 86 -21.84 1.94 14.59
CA PHE A 86 -21.33 0.65 15.05
C PHE A 86 -22.24 -0.47 14.53
N SER A 87 -21.65 -1.61 14.15
CA SER A 87 -22.39 -2.77 13.65
C SER A 87 -22.36 -3.89 14.69
N CYS A 88 -23.51 -4.17 15.29
CA CYS A 88 -23.71 -5.18 16.31
C CYS A 88 -24.53 -6.35 15.70
N GLY A 89 -24.31 -7.60 16.12
CA GLY A 89 -25.13 -8.73 15.64
C GLY A 89 -24.58 -9.55 14.46
N VAL A 90 -23.32 -9.34 14.05
CA VAL A 90 -22.59 -10.40 13.35
C VAL A 90 -22.06 -11.39 14.40
N THR A 91 -22.72 -12.54 14.57
CA THR A 91 -22.08 -13.68 15.24
C THR A 91 -20.86 -14.03 14.39
N SER A 92 -19.68 -13.66 14.86
CA SER A 92 -18.41 -14.04 14.26
C SER A 92 -18.28 -15.56 14.31
N SER A 93 -18.73 -16.23 13.25
CA SER A 93 -18.09 -17.48 12.86
C SER A 93 -16.62 -17.15 12.64
N SER A 94 -15.74 -17.99 13.18
CA SER A 94 -14.29 -17.89 13.08
C SER A 94 -13.83 -18.11 11.63
N ALA A 95 -14.23 -17.23 10.72
CA ALA A 95 -13.39 -16.90 9.59
C ALA A 95 -12.27 -16.04 10.16
N ASN A 96 -11.04 -16.58 10.14
CA ASN A 96 -9.81 -15.81 10.18
C ASN A 96 -9.88 -14.76 9.05
N THR A 97 -10.60 -13.67 9.28
CA THR A 97 -10.43 -12.44 8.55
C THR A 97 -9.49 -11.62 9.41
N SER A 98 -8.19 -11.87 9.21
CA SER A 98 -7.20 -10.88 9.54
C SER A 98 -7.70 -9.56 8.94
N LEU A 99 -8.14 -8.64 9.80
CA LEU A 99 -8.15 -7.22 9.48
C LEU A 99 -6.69 -6.86 9.20
N HIS A 100 -6.28 -7.10 7.96
CA HIS A 100 -5.02 -6.61 7.46
C HIS A 100 -5.10 -5.09 7.61
N ALA A 101 -4.26 -4.54 8.48
CA ALA A 101 -4.12 -3.10 8.61
C ALA A 101 -3.85 -2.56 7.20
N ASN A 102 -4.75 -1.69 6.72
CA ASN A 102 -4.67 -1.17 5.37
C ASN A 102 -3.33 -0.44 5.25
N GLN A 103 -2.45 -0.97 4.40
CA GLN A 103 -1.09 -0.48 4.31
C GLN A 103 -1.11 0.93 3.72
N SER A 104 -0.37 1.86 4.31
CA SER A 104 -0.13 3.15 3.66
C SER A 104 0.58 2.93 2.33
N SER A 105 0.28 3.74 1.32
CA SER A 105 1.05 3.70 0.07
C SER A 105 2.53 4.03 0.33
N VAL A 106 3.40 3.65 -0.61
CA VAL A 106 4.85 3.90 -0.54
C VAL A 106 5.18 5.05 -1.48
N SER A 107 5.92 6.05 -0.99
CA SER A 107 6.48 7.07 -1.88
C SER A 107 7.69 6.51 -2.62
N LEU A 108 7.61 6.47 -3.95
CA LEU A 108 8.73 6.10 -4.81
C LEU A 108 9.64 7.29 -5.17
N GLY A 109 9.28 8.51 -4.76
CA GLY A 109 10.03 9.73 -5.07
C GLY A 109 10.39 9.83 -6.56
N ALA A 110 11.66 10.13 -6.85
CA ALA A 110 12.18 10.21 -8.22
C ALA A 110 12.15 8.87 -9.00
N ALA A 111 12.05 7.72 -8.32
CA ALA A 111 11.90 6.43 -8.99
C ALA A 111 10.47 6.19 -9.54
N SER A 112 9.49 7.02 -9.17
CA SER A 112 8.09 6.86 -9.58
C SER A 112 7.87 6.92 -11.10
N THR A 113 8.72 7.64 -11.84
CA THR A 113 8.64 7.79 -13.30
C THR A 113 9.40 6.71 -14.06
N PHE A 114 10.17 5.86 -13.38
CA PHE A 114 10.99 4.83 -14.01
C PHE A 114 10.19 3.53 -14.16
N GLY A 115 10.09 3.05 -15.39
CA GLY A 115 9.63 1.68 -15.68
C GLY A 115 10.73 0.67 -15.38
N VAL A 116 11.99 1.05 -15.63
CA VAL A 116 13.18 0.23 -15.38
C VAL A 116 14.26 1.08 -14.73
N LEU A 117 14.80 0.63 -13.60
CA LEU A 117 15.93 1.26 -12.92
C LEU A 117 16.88 0.19 -12.37
N ALA A 118 18.14 0.20 -12.80
CA ALA A 118 19.15 -0.79 -12.39
C ALA A 118 20.33 -0.17 -11.63
N GLY A 119 21.04 -0.98 -10.85
CA GLY A 119 22.27 -0.59 -10.15
C GLY A 119 23.50 -0.72 -11.03
N SER A 120 23.65 -1.88 -11.66
CA SER A 120 24.84 -2.23 -12.44
C SER A 120 24.63 -2.05 -13.94
N THR A 121 23.67 -2.73 -14.55
CA THR A 121 23.42 -2.68 -16.00
C THR A 121 21.95 -2.88 -16.34
N VAL A 122 21.52 -2.34 -17.48
CA VAL A 122 20.28 -2.79 -18.15
C VAL A 122 20.67 -3.46 -19.45
N THR A 123 20.19 -4.68 -19.68
CA THR A 123 20.42 -5.43 -20.92
C THR A 123 19.10 -5.85 -21.54
N ASN A 124 19.00 -5.76 -22.86
CA ASN A 124 17.83 -6.17 -23.61
C ASN A 124 18.17 -7.01 -24.83
N THR A 125 17.32 -8.00 -25.12
CA THR A 125 17.32 -8.76 -26.38
C THR A 125 15.94 -8.70 -27.03
N GLY A 126 15.88 -8.34 -28.32
CA GLY A 126 14.63 -8.26 -29.08
C GLY A 126 13.77 -7.02 -28.80
N PRO A 127 12.56 -6.94 -29.39
CA PRO A 127 11.74 -5.73 -29.37
C PRO A 127 11.03 -5.52 -28.03
N THR A 128 11.76 -5.04 -27.02
CA THR A 128 11.18 -4.61 -25.74
C THR A 128 10.61 -3.20 -25.86
N THR A 129 9.47 -2.94 -25.21
CA THR A 129 8.94 -1.58 -25.03
C THR A 129 8.87 -1.25 -23.55
N VAL A 130 9.54 -0.17 -23.15
CA VAL A 130 9.43 0.42 -21.81
C VAL A 130 8.66 1.74 -21.91
N THR A 131 7.47 1.82 -21.31
CA THR A 131 6.68 3.04 -21.21
C THR A 131 6.97 3.72 -19.88
N GLY A 132 7.71 4.84 -19.91
CA GLY A 132 8.30 5.51 -18.76
C GLY A 132 9.82 5.61 -18.88
N ASN A 133 10.48 6.19 -17.88
CA ASN A 133 11.95 6.33 -17.91
C ASN A 133 12.66 4.99 -17.72
N LEU A 134 13.85 4.88 -18.31
CA LEU A 134 14.79 3.80 -18.09
C LEU A 134 16.07 4.38 -17.50
N GLY A 135 16.62 3.76 -16.45
CA GLY A 135 17.83 4.29 -15.82
C GLY A 135 18.82 3.27 -15.31
N VAL A 136 20.08 3.69 -15.21
CA VAL A 136 21.15 2.95 -14.54
C VAL A 136 22.05 3.91 -13.76
N SER A 137 22.33 3.58 -12.50
CA SER A 137 23.28 4.30 -11.64
C SER A 137 23.63 3.42 -10.42
N PRO A 138 24.91 3.35 -9.98
CA PRO A 138 26.09 4.04 -10.55
C PRO A 138 26.67 3.36 -11.79
N GLY A 139 26.16 2.20 -12.19
CA GLY A 139 26.55 1.56 -13.44
C GLY A 139 26.24 2.43 -14.65
N SER A 140 26.94 2.18 -15.75
CA SER A 140 26.98 3.08 -16.92
C SER A 140 26.54 2.42 -18.23
N ALA A 141 25.95 1.22 -18.18
CA ALA A 141 25.62 0.47 -19.39
C ALA A 141 24.12 0.19 -19.49
N VAL A 142 23.56 0.61 -20.63
CA VAL A 142 22.25 0.20 -21.16
C VAL A 142 22.51 -0.36 -22.54
N THR A 143 22.22 -1.64 -22.76
CA THR A 143 22.46 -2.32 -24.04
C THR A 143 21.16 -2.93 -24.60
N GLY A 144 21.08 -3.02 -25.92
CA GLY A 144 19.92 -3.62 -26.60
C GLY A 144 18.69 -2.72 -26.74
N PHE A 145 18.80 -1.42 -26.42
CA PHE A 145 17.77 -0.39 -26.72
C PHE A 145 17.92 0.20 -28.13
N ALA A 146 18.22 -0.71 -29.05
CA ALA A 146 17.68 -0.88 -30.38
C ALA A 146 17.88 -2.41 -30.65
N PRO A 147 16.83 -3.20 -30.95
CA PRO A 147 15.46 -2.81 -31.30
C PRO A 147 14.54 -2.50 -30.11
N GLY A 148 15.02 -2.60 -28.85
CA GLY A 148 14.24 -2.13 -27.70
C GLY A 148 13.98 -0.63 -27.76
N ILE A 149 12.81 -0.18 -27.28
CA ILE A 149 12.40 1.22 -27.29
C ILE A 149 11.98 1.69 -25.90
N VAL A 150 12.22 2.98 -25.65
CA VAL A 150 11.66 3.72 -24.50
C VAL A 150 10.60 4.68 -25.05
N ASN A 151 9.38 4.59 -24.55
CA ASN A 151 8.23 5.39 -24.97
C ASN A 151 7.75 6.28 -23.81
N GLY A 152 7.42 7.53 -24.09
CA GLY A 152 6.94 8.47 -23.07
C GLY A 152 7.94 8.75 -21.93
N GLY A 153 9.24 8.54 -22.19
CA GLY A 153 10.32 8.74 -21.22
C GLY A 153 11.68 8.80 -21.93
N ALA A 154 12.77 8.81 -21.14
CA ALA A 154 14.13 8.84 -21.64
C ALA A 154 15.02 7.78 -20.97
N ILE A 155 16.18 7.51 -21.59
CA ILE A 155 17.24 6.70 -21.03
C ILE A 155 18.18 7.59 -20.22
N HIS A 156 18.34 7.30 -18.93
CA HIS A 156 19.14 8.05 -17.97
C HIS A 156 20.33 7.19 -17.48
N VAL A 157 21.53 7.50 -17.96
CA VAL A 157 22.75 6.75 -17.61
C VAL A 157 23.63 7.63 -16.74
N THR A 158 23.79 7.26 -15.46
CA THR A 158 24.65 7.96 -14.49
C THR A 158 24.36 9.45 -14.30
N ASP A 159 23.19 9.94 -14.71
CA ASP A 159 22.83 11.35 -14.56
C ASP A 159 22.22 11.66 -13.18
N THR A 160 21.90 12.93 -12.96
CA THR A 160 21.31 13.40 -11.70
C THR A 160 19.98 12.73 -11.40
N LEU A 161 19.12 12.51 -12.41
CA LEU A 161 17.79 11.93 -12.20
C LEU A 161 17.90 10.44 -11.85
N ALA A 162 18.71 9.67 -12.58
CA ALA A 162 18.99 8.27 -12.25
C ALA A 162 19.57 8.16 -10.83
N SER A 163 20.54 9.01 -10.48
CA SER A 163 21.14 9.01 -9.14
C SER A 163 20.13 9.30 -8.03
N GLN A 164 19.28 10.32 -8.19
CA GLN A 164 18.20 10.62 -7.26
C GLN A 164 17.16 9.48 -7.17
N ALA A 165 16.84 8.85 -8.30
CA ALA A 165 15.94 7.71 -8.34
C ALA A 165 16.50 6.50 -7.59
N LYS A 166 17.81 6.24 -7.63
CA LYS A 166 18.46 5.18 -6.82
C LYS A 166 18.37 5.42 -5.32
N VAL A 167 18.53 6.67 -4.89
CA VAL A 167 18.34 7.06 -3.48
C VAL A 167 16.88 6.85 -3.08
N ALA A 168 15.93 7.34 -3.89
CA ALA A 168 14.50 7.18 -3.63
C ALA A 168 14.08 5.69 -3.59
N LEU A 169 14.61 4.87 -4.49
CA LEU A 169 14.44 3.41 -4.48
C LEU A 169 14.95 2.79 -3.17
N THR A 170 16.12 3.20 -2.69
CA THR A 170 16.65 2.69 -1.41
C THR A 170 15.77 3.07 -0.23
N ILE A 171 15.25 4.30 -0.20
CA ILE A 171 14.31 4.75 0.84
C ILE A 171 13.02 3.91 0.79
N ALA A 172 12.42 3.75 -0.40
CA ALA A 172 11.19 2.97 -0.58
C ALA A 172 11.39 1.49 -0.23
N TYR A 173 12.52 0.90 -0.60
CA TYR A 173 12.87 -0.48 -0.23
C TYR A 173 12.98 -0.64 1.28
N ASN A 174 13.67 0.27 1.96
CA ASN A 174 13.84 0.22 3.42
C ASN A 174 12.53 0.49 4.17
N ASP A 175 11.67 1.40 3.70
CA ASP A 175 10.30 1.57 4.21
C ASP A 175 9.55 0.25 4.14
N LEU A 176 9.48 -0.34 2.94
CA LEU A 176 8.76 -1.59 2.71
C LEU A 176 9.32 -2.74 3.55
N ALA A 177 10.64 -2.90 3.64
CA ALA A 177 11.28 -3.94 4.44
C ALA A 177 11.08 -3.73 5.95
N GLY A 178 10.96 -2.48 6.40
CA GLY A 178 10.77 -2.10 7.80
C GLY A 178 9.35 -2.25 8.32
N ARG A 179 8.35 -2.43 7.45
CA ARG A 179 6.95 -2.59 7.88
C ARG A 179 6.77 -3.87 8.70
N SER A 180 6.08 -3.77 9.83
CA SER A 180 5.94 -4.87 10.79
C SER A 180 4.54 -5.00 11.39
N THR A 181 3.62 -4.10 11.05
CA THR A 181 2.26 -4.11 11.60
C THR A 181 1.40 -5.17 10.90
N ASN A 182 0.93 -6.14 11.68
CA ASN A 182 0.00 -7.20 11.26
C ASN A 182 0.41 -7.95 9.97
N PRO A 183 1.65 -8.46 9.85
CA PRO A 183 2.06 -9.21 8.68
C PRO A 183 1.33 -10.56 8.65
N VAL A 184 0.88 -10.96 7.46
CA VAL A 184 0.45 -12.32 7.19
C VAL A 184 1.63 -13.12 6.67
N SER A 185 1.96 -14.20 7.37
CA SER A 185 3.05 -15.10 6.98
C SER A 185 2.66 -15.86 5.72
N VAL A 186 3.52 -15.82 4.70
CA VAL A 186 3.38 -16.56 3.44
C VAL A 186 4.71 -17.21 3.06
N ALA A 187 4.66 -18.32 2.33
CA ALA A 187 5.85 -19.01 1.87
C ALA A 187 5.55 -19.84 0.62
N GLY A 188 6.54 -20.02 -0.24
CA GLY A 188 6.41 -20.86 -1.44
C GLY A 188 5.41 -20.31 -2.45
N ASN A 189 4.61 -21.21 -3.03
CA ASN A 189 3.69 -20.87 -4.11
C ASN A 189 2.47 -20.08 -3.63
N LEU A 190 2.26 -18.90 -4.21
CA LEU A 190 1.06 -18.08 -4.05
C LEU A 190 0.02 -18.32 -5.15
N GLY A 191 0.37 -19.01 -6.23
CA GLY A 191 -0.56 -19.27 -7.32
C GLY A 191 -1.78 -20.07 -6.86
N GLY A 192 -2.96 -19.75 -7.43
CA GLY A 192 -4.26 -20.27 -7.01
C GLY A 192 -4.87 -19.55 -5.80
N SER A 193 -4.12 -18.66 -5.14
CA SER A 193 -4.62 -17.89 -4.00
C SER A 193 -5.34 -16.61 -4.45
N THR A 194 -6.32 -16.19 -3.65
CA THR A 194 -6.86 -14.83 -3.69
C THR A 194 -6.49 -14.12 -2.40
N LEU A 195 -5.68 -13.06 -2.52
CA LEU A 195 -5.21 -12.28 -1.39
C LEU A 195 -5.95 -10.95 -1.31
N SER A 196 -6.24 -10.54 -0.07
CA SER A 196 -6.84 -9.24 0.26
C SER A 196 -5.76 -8.18 0.46
N PRO A 197 -6.10 -6.88 0.60
CA PRO A 197 -5.10 -5.84 0.84
C PRO A 197 -4.37 -6.11 2.15
N GLY A 198 -3.07 -5.83 2.23
CA GLY A 198 -2.30 -6.10 3.44
C GLY A 198 -0.79 -6.25 3.25
N LEU A 199 -0.12 -6.57 4.37
CA LEU A 199 1.30 -6.90 4.43
C LEU A 199 1.47 -8.42 4.47
N TYR A 200 2.18 -8.96 3.48
CA TYR A 200 2.52 -10.36 3.34
C TYR A 200 4.02 -10.54 3.53
N LYS A 201 4.43 -11.39 4.48
CA LYS A 201 5.84 -11.59 4.81
C LYS A 201 6.26 -13.03 4.60
N SER A 202 7.33 -13.21 3.82
CA SER A 202 8.02 -14.48 3.66
C SER A 202 9.46 -14.38 4.15
N THR A 203 9.86 -15.36 4.97
CA THR A 203 11.26 -15.56 5.39
C THR A 203 12.05 -16.43 4.41
N SER A 204 11.42 -16.86 3.32
CA SER A 204 12.02 -17.67 2.26
C SER A 204 11.70 -17.06 0.89
N SER A 205 11.84 -17.84 -0.18
CA SER A 205 11.41 -17.45 -1.52
C SER A 205 9.89 -17.49 -1.65
N LEU A 206 9.35 -16.63 -2.51
CA LEU A 206 7.97 -16.71 -2.98
C LEU A 206 7.96 -17.04 -4.47
N GLU A 207 6.96 -17.81 -4.86
CA GLU A 207 6.77 -18.17 -6.25
C GLU A 207 5.30 -18.05 -6.66
N ILE A 208 5.07 -17.83 -7.95
CA ILE A 208 3.79 -18.05 -8.60
C ILE A 208 4.07 -19.14 -9.63
N SER A 209 4.00 -20.40 -9.20
CA SER A 209 4.45 -21.56 -9.95
C SER A 209 3.29 -22.41 -10.48
N SER A 210 2.19 -22.51 -9.73
CA SER A 210 0.98 -23.25 -10.11
C SER A 210 -0.28 -22.46 -9.80
N GLY A 211 -1.10 -22.19 -10.83
CA GLY A 211 -2.23 -21.26 -10.76
C GLY A 211 -1.83 -19.79 -10.82
N ASP A 212 -2.80 -18.92 -11.09
CA ASP A 212 -2.61 -17.47 -11.09
C ASP A 212 -2.84 -16.89 -9.69
N LEU A 213 -2.16 -15.80 -9.36
CA LEU A 213 -2.36 -15.08 -8.11
C LEU A 213 -3.43 -14.00 -8.32
N THR A 214 -4.49 -14.01 -7.51
CA THR A 214 -5.50 -12.95 -7.54
C THR A 214 -5.31 -11.99 -6.38
N LEU A 215 -5.31 -10.68 -6.65
CA LEU A 215 -5.30 -9.61 -5.65
C LEU A 215 -6.65 -8.90 -5.71
N ASP A 216 -7.41 -9.04 -4.62
CA ASP A 216 -8.78 -8.52 -4.51
C ASP A 216 -8.82 -7.34 -3.56
N ALA A 217 -9.08 -6.15 -4.10
CA ALA A 217 -9.19 -4.94 -3.30
C ALA A 217 -10.52 -4.82 -2.51
N LYS A 218 -11.45 -5.76 -2.67
CA LYS A 218 -12.73 -5.80 -1.95
C LYS A 218 -13.55 -4.50 -2.08
N GLY A 219 -13.45 -3.84 -3.24
CA GLY A 219 -14.12 -2.57 -3.53
C GLY A 219 -13.34 -1.32 -3.11
N ASN A 220 -12.16 -1.46 -2.49
CA ASN A 220 -11.35 -0.33 -2.06
C ASN A 220 -10.29 0.06 -3.10
N ALA A 221 -10.53 1.11 -3.88
CA ALA A 221 -9.58 1.59 -4.89
C ALA A 221 -8.22 2.06 -4.32
N ASN A 222 -8.14 2.31 -3.01
CA ASN A 222 -6.92 2.69 -2.30
C ASN A 222 -6.27 1.49 -1.58
N ALA A 223 -6.74 0.26 -1.84
CA ALA A 223 -6.16 -0.96 -1.31
C ALA A 223 -4.67 -1.08 -1.68
N VAL A 224 -3.83 -1.33 -0.68
CA VAL A 224 -2.39 -1.53 -0.85
C VAL A 224 -2.02 -2.97 -0.50
N PHE A 225 -1.18 -3.56 -1.35
CA PHE A 225 -0.62 -4.89 -1.16
C PHE A 225 0.90 -4.77 -1.07
N VAL A 226 1.47 -5.25 0.03
CA VAL A 226 2.92 -5.27 0.25
C VAL A 226 3.36 -6.71 0.43
N PHE A 227 4.33 -7.13 -0.35
CA PHE A 227 5.00 -8.42 -0.21
C PHE A 227 6.46 -8.18 0.20
N GLN A 228 6.83 -8.66 1.39
CA GLN A 228 8.21 -8.74 1.86
C GLN A 228 8.72 -10.16 1.60
N VAL A 229 9.73 -10.29 0.75
CA VAL A 229 10.32 -11.59 0.38
C VAL A 229 11.77 -11.59 0.83
N ALA A 230 12.14 -12.44 1.78
CA ALA A 230 13.53 -12.47 2.27
C ALA A 230 14.53 -12.97 1.22
N SER A 231 14.07 -13.80 0.27
CA SER A 231 14.90 -14.38 -0.78
C SER A 231 14.37 -13.99 -2.18
N THR A 232 14.31 -14.95 -3.10
CA THR A 232 13.92 -14.76 -4.50
C THR A 232 12.41 -14.69 -4.67
N LEU A 233 11.98 -13.90 -5.66
CA LEU A 233 10.62 -13.95 -6.21
C LEU A 233 10.67 -14.59 -7.60
N SER A 234 9.93 -15.67 -7.82
CA SER A 234 9.82 -16.30 -9.14
C SER A 234 8.37 -16.34 -9.64
N VAL A 235 8.17 -16.10 -10.93
CA VAL A 235 6.88 -16.25 -11.59
C VAL A 235 7.07 -17.18 -12.77
N SER A 236 6.43 -18.34 -12.77
CA SER A 236 6.58 -19.33 -13.84
C SER A 236 6.00 -18.84 -15.16
N ALA A 237 6.37 -19.52 -16.24
CA ALA A 237 5.90 -19.21 -17.59
C ALA A 237 4.36 -19.17 -17.67
N GLY A 238 3.84 -18.11 -18.31
CA GLY A 238 2.41 -17.91 -18.54
C GLY A 238 1.57 -17.67 -17.28
N ARG A 239 2.18 -17.52 -16.11
CA ARG A 239 1.45 -17.17 -14.86
C ARG A 239 1.11 -15.70 -14.81
N GLN A 240 0.01 -15.39 -14.13
CA GLN A 240 -0.53 -14.05 -14.06
C GLN A 240 -0.77 -13.59 -12.62
N ILE A 241 -0.67 -12.28 -12.42
CA ILE A 241 -1.27 -11.58 -11.29
C ILE A 241 -2.54 -10.89 -11.79
N VAL A 242 -3.69 -11.33 -11.28
CA VAL A 242 -5.01 -10.84 -11.66
C VAL A 242 -5.49 -9.84 -10.61
N LEU A 243 -5.94 -8.67 -11.04
CA LEU A 243 -6.46 -7.63 -10.17
C LEU A 243 -7.99 -7.61 -10.25
N ILE A 244 -8.65 -7.73 -9.09
CA ILE A 244 -10.11 -7.64 -8.99
C ILE A 244 -10.52 -6.68 -7.87
N GLY A 245 -11.82 -6.42 -7.76
CA GLY A 245 -12.37 -5.60 -6.68
C GLY A 245 -11.85 -4.17 -6.65
N GLY A 246 -11.35 -3.64 -7.77
CA GLY A 246 -10.76 -2.30 -7.87
C GLY A 246 -9.27 -2.20 -7.54
N ALA A 247 -8.56 -3.33 -7.43
CA ALA A 247 -7.12 -3.32 -7.16
C ALA A 247 -6.35 -2.63 -8.29
N LYS A 248 -5.35 -1.82 -7.92
CA LYS A 248 -4.52 -1.05 -8.85
C LYS A 248 -3.07 -1.53 -8.79
N ALA A 249 -2.44 -1.71 -9.95
CA ALA A 249 -1.02 -2.02 -10.06
C ALA A 249 -0.12 -0.98 -9.33
N ALA A 250 -0.53 0.29 -9.33
CA ALA A 250 0.16 1.37 -8.62
C ALA A 250 0.29 1.15 -7.10
N ASN A 251 -0.61 0.35 -6.50
CA ASN A 251 -0.68 0.11 -5.06
C ASN A 251 -0.14 -1.27 -4.64
N ILE A 252 0.58 -1.97 -5.53
CA ILE A 252 1.14 -3.29 -5.28
C ILE A 252 2.65 -3.18 -5.26
N PHE A 253 3.27 -3.61 -4.17
CA PHE A 253 4.70 -3.49 -3.93
C PHE A 253 5.32 -4.83 -3.53
N TRP A 254 6.42 -5.19 -4.19
CA TRP A 254 7.18 -6.40 -3.94
C TRP A 254 8.59 -6.02 -3.51
N GLN A 255 8.86 -6.04 -2.22
CA GLN A 255 10.22 -5.90 -1.68
C GLN A 255 10.88 -7.27 -1.70
N VAL A 256 11.95 -7.41 -2.48
CA VAL A 256 12.63 -8.69 -2.73
C VAL A 256 14.05 -8.64 -2.19
N GLY A 257 14.37 -9.54 -1.26
CA GLY A 257 15.63 -9.60 -0.53
C GLY A 257 16.82 -9.98 -1.39
N THR A 258 16.60 -10.70 -2.50
CA THR A 258 17.62 -10.99 -3.50
C THR A 258 17.17 -10.56 -4.89
N SER A 259 16.75 -11.50 -5.73
CA SER A 259 16.46 -11.28 -7.14
C SER A 259 15.04 -11.69 -7.51
N ALA A 260 14.51 -11.11 -8.58
CA ALA A 260 13.21 -11.48 -9.14
C ALA A 260 13.34 -12.07 -10.55
N ASN A 261 12.61 -13.13 -10.84
CA ASN A 261 12.63 -13.84 -12.11
C ASN A 261 11.21 -14.02 -12.65
N LEU A 262 10.92 -13.46 -13.82
CA LEU A 262 9.63 -13.57 -14.50
C LEU A 262 9.79 -14.46 -15.72
N GLY A 263 9.09 -15.59 -15.74
CA GLY A 263 9.11 -16.57 -16.81
C GLY A 263 8.47 -16.08 -18.10
N THR A 264 8.60 -16.88 -19.16
CA THR A 264 8.14 -16.51 -20.50
C THR A 264 6.64 -16.21 -20.49
N ASN A 265 6.23 -15.12 -21.15
CA ASN A 265 4.83 -14.69 -21.25
C ASN A 265 4.10 -14.50 -19.89
N ALA A 266 4.82 -14.39 -18.77
CA ALA A 266 4.20 -14.06 -17.49
C ALA A 266 3.59 -12.65 -17.53
N THR A 267 2.46 -12.43 -16.85
CA THR A 267 1.83 -11.11 -16.73
C THR A 267 1.88 -10.65 -15.27
N PHE A 268 2.73 -9.67 -14.99
CA PHE A 268 3.01 -9.19 -13.65
C PHE A 268 2.34 -7.83 -13.38
N LYS A 269 1.88 -7.64 -12.14
CA LYS A 269 1.28 -6.40 -11.65
C LYS A 269 2.01 -5.91 -10.41
N GLY A 270 2.40 -4.63 -10.42
CA GLY A 270 3.01 -3.96 -9.27
C GLY A 270 4.47 -3.56 -9.46
N THR A 271 4.99 -2.88 -8.45
CA THR A 271 6.38 -2.39 -8.40
C THR A 271 7.26 -3.43 -7.73
N ILE A 272 8.28 -3.93 -8.44
CA ILE A 272 9.32 -4.80 -7.87
C ILE A 272 10.47 -3.91 -7.41
N LEU A 273 10.82 -4.00 -6.13
CA LEU A 273 12.01 -3.40 -5.52
C LEU A 273 12.93 -4.54 -5.07
N ALA A 274 13.86 -4.94 -5.94
CA ALA A 274 14.78 -6.04 -5.66
C ALA A 274 16.12 -5.50 -5.15
N ASP A 275 16.72 -6.18 -4.18
CA ASP A 275 18.06 -5.83 -3.70
C ASP A 275 19.13 -6.07 -4.77
N GLN A 276 19.03 -7.21 -5.44
CA GLN A 276 19.95 -7.66 -6.48
C GLN A 276 19.33 -7.45 -7.86
N SER A 277 19.18 -8.50 -8.67
CA SER A 277 18.84 -8.39 -10.09
C SER A 277 17.38 -8.72 -10.37
N ILE A 278 16.86 -8.21 -11.49
CA ILE A 278 15.52 -8.53 -12.00
C ILE A 278 15.66 -9.04 -13.44
N SER A 279 15.13 -10.23 -13.72
CA SER A 279 15.22 -10.85 -15.03
C SER A 279 13.84 -11.22 -15.57
N LEU A 280 13.51 -10.71 -16.76
CA LEU A 280 12.32 -11.08 -17.49
C LEU A 280 12.72 -11.96 -18.68
N GLN A 281 12.09 -13.13 -18.76
CA GLN A 281 12.20 -14.00 -19.92
C GLN A 281 11.29 -13.51 -21.06
N THR A 282 11.45 -14.11 -22.24
CA THR A 282 10.77 -13.72 -23.48
C THR A 282 9.28 -13.43 -23.29
N GLY A 283 8.86 -12.24 -23.68
CA GLY A 283 7.43 -11.89 -23.80
C GLY A 283 6.71 -11.62 -22.47
N ALA A 284 7.39 -11.70 -21.33
CA ALA A 284 6.81 -11.27 -20.06
C ALA A 284 6.34 -9.80 -20.13
N LYS A 285 5.20 -9.52 -19.50
CA LYS A 285 4.56 -8.20 -19.47
C LYS A 285 4.42 -7.71 -18.05
N VAL A 286 4.69 -6.43 -17.83
CA VAL A 286 4.66 -5.79 -16.52
C VAL A 286 3.84 -4.50 -16.62
N ASP A 287 2.78 -4.42 -15.83
CA ASP A 287 2.11 -3.17 -15.50
C ASP A 287 2.53 -2.82 -14.07
N GLY A 288 3.53 -1.96 -13.98
CA GLY A 288 4.41 -1.90 -12.81
C GLY A 288 5.76 -1.26 -13.10
N ARG A 289 6.72 -1.56 -12.22
CA ARG A 289 8.09 -1.01 -12.29
C ARG A 289 9.10 -2.09 -11.92
N LEU A 290 10.27 -2.04 -12.54
CA LEU A 290 11.39 -2.96 -12.29
C LEU A 290 12.55 -2.16 -11.69
N LEU A 291 12.66 -2.16 -10.36
CA LEU A 291 13.60 -1.34 -9.61
C LEU A 291 14.62 -2.23 -8.89
N ALA A 292 15.77 -2.45 -9.51
CA ALA A 292 16.90 -3.22 -8.94
C ALA A 292 17.85 -2.27 -8.20
N ARG A 293 18.16 -2.52 -6.93
CA ARG A 293 19.03 -1.65 -6.10
C ARG A 293 20.49 -1.76 -6.49
N ILE A 294 21.04 -2.96 -6.51
CA ILE A 294 22.47 -3.20 -6.74
C ILE A 294 22.70 -3.87 -8.10
N GLY A 295 21.86 -4.84 -8.43
CA GLY A 295 22.03 -5.69 -9.59
C GLY A 295 21.55 -5.09 -10.90
N ALA A 296 21.43 -5.98 -11.88
CA ALA A 296 21.06 -5.66 -13.25
C ALA A 296 19.56 -5.84 -13.48
N VAL A 297 19.06 -5.23 -14.56
CA VAL A 297 17.76 -5.59 -15.15
C VAL A 297 18.00 -6.21 -16.53
N THR A 298 17.50 -7.42 -16.74
CA THR A 298 17.64 -8.18 -18.00
C THR A 298 16.27 -8.39 -18.64
N LEU A 299 16.15 -8.03 -19.91
CA LEU A 299 14.90 -8.00 -20.68
C LEU A 299 15.03 -8.82 -21.97
N GLN A 300 13.93 -9.47 -22.36
CA GLN A 300 13.78 -10.25 -23.59
C GLN A 300 12.40 -9.99 -24.22
N SER A 301 12.32 -9.11 -25.21
CA SER A 301 11.09 -8.80 -25.96
C SER A 301 9.87 -8.54 -25.05
N ASN A 302 10.06 -7.72 -24.01
CA ASN A 302 9.07 -7.49 -22.96
C ASN A 302 8.23 -6.23 -23.20
N THR A 303 7.11 -6.13 -22.49
CA THR A 303 6.37 -4.86 -22.34
C THR A 303 6.38 -4.45 -20.88
N VAL A 304 6.91 -3.26 -20.58
CA VAL A 304 6.91 -2.69 -19.22
C VAL A 304 6.19 -1.35 -19.30
N THR A 305 5.15 -1.18 -18.49
CA THR A 305 4.35 0.05 -18.46
C THR A 305 4.25 0.56 -17.04
N VAL A 306 4.73 1.78 -16.79
CA VAL A 306 4.54 2.46 -15.50
C VAL A 306 3.03 2.67 -15.27
N PRO A 307 2.47 2.25 -14.12
CA PRO A 307 1.05 2.44 -13.83
C PRO A 307 0.68 3.93 -13.79
N ALA A 308 -0.49 4.27 -14.31
CA ALA A 308 -1.11 5.57 -14.06
C ALA A 308 -1.50 5.66 -12.57
N ASN A 309 -1.23 6.82 -11.95
CA ASN A 309 -1.60 7.09 -10.56
C ASN A 309 -3.12 7.32 -10.44
#